data_AF-A0A925V214-F1
#
_entry.id   AF-A0A925V214-F1
#
_cell.length_a   1.000
_cell.length_b   1.000
_cell.length_c   1.000
_cell.angle_alpha   90.00
_cell.angle_beta   90.00
_cell.angle_gamma   90.00
#
_symmetry.space_group_name_H-M   'P 1'
#
loop_
_entity.id
_entity.type
_entity.pdbx_description
1 polymer ?
#
loop_
_entity_poly.entity_id
_entity_poly.type
_entity_poly.pdbx_seq_one_letter_code
_entity_poly.pdbx_strand_id
1 'polypeptide(L)'
;MLALADVALADAARIIARREQAYRYPAAQTHGGGLTPETALANGTTYPYRVHTKTHLLTYWHNRHDEVAVILAGGVPQDPGRVSIRDAIAAIGEPLTIGWPLLEPLSGVVTIAGVGVLEPPATDFALDDARGTFDVTGLLTAGDRDIAVSGTIARTDVRATTARAGLTLVEPANPTAQGVLASVFPALEWGLLLEPDAEQGTLVLAHDLDEDAVVDHDAVTRTELVADGDTFTSSAVTFDIPVALASGGAPVAVTLRDVVFSGAVVAGGFDTAVDASGAIELVDLVDALQVLAGFDEDGALAALAGLLEFDPDAPPDTVPFVASFATEAAGG
;
A
#
# COMPACT_ATOMS: atom_id res chain seq x y z
N MET A 1 -29.13 4.14 -2.96
CA MET A 1 -28.67 2.73 -2.81
C MET A 1 -28.10 2.19 -4.12
N LEU A 2 -28.90 2.04 -5.18
CA LEU A 2 -28.40 1.54 -6.48
C LEU A 2 -27.30 2.43 -7.10
N ALA A 3 -27.44 3.76 -7.04
CA ALA A 3 -26.45 4.68 -7.61
C ALA A 3 -25.05 4.59 -6.96
N LEU A 4 -24.97 4.33 -5.64
CA LEU A 4 -23.68 4.14 -4.95
C LEU A 4 -23.05 2.80 -5.30
N ALA A 5 -23.88 1.76 -5.46
CA ALA A 5 -23.43 0.45 -5.93
C ALA A 5 -22.91 0.52 -7.38
N ASP A 6 -23.57 1.29 -8.25
CA ASP A 6 -23.14 1.46 -9.65
C ASP A 6 -21.79 2.19 -9.75
N VAL A 7 -21.56 3.23 -8.92
CA VAL A 7 -20.27 3.94 -8.85
C VAL A 7 -19.17 3.00 -8.34
N ALA A 8 -19.42 2.28 -7.24
CA ALA A 8 -18.46 1.33 -6.69
C ALA A 8 -18.12 0.18 -7.67
N LEU A 9 -19.10 -0.30 -8.44
CA LEU A 9 -18.90 -1.31 -9.48
C LEU A 9 -18.09 -0.77 -10.67
N ALA A 10 -18.32 0.49 -11.06
CA ALA A 10 -17.55 1.13 -12.12
C ALA A 10 -16.07 1.33 -11.72
N ASP A 11 -15.82 1.79 -10.49
CA ASP A 11 -14.46 1.91 -9.96
C ASP A 11 -13.77 0.55 -9.82
N ALA A 12 -14.50 -0.45 -9.32
CA ALA A 12 -13.99 -1.81 -9.27
C ALA A 12 -13.60 -2.31 -10.67
N ALA A 13 -14.45 -2.13 -11.68
CA ALA A 13 -14.15 -2.56 -13.05
C ALA A 13 -12.88 -1.87 -13.62
N ARG A 14 -12.68 -0.59 -13.33
CA ARG A 14 -11.49 0.17 -13.73
C ARG A 14 -10.22 -0.38 -13.08
N ILE A 15 -10.25 -0.61 -11.76
CA ILE A 15 -9.13 -1.18 -11.01
C ILE A 15 -8.78 -2.58 -11.51
N ILE A 16 -9.79 -3.42 -11.78
CA ILE A 16 -9.60 -4.77 -12.32
C ILE A 16 -8.93 -4.73 -13.68
N ALA A 17 -9.47 -3.94 -14.61
CA ALA A 17 -8.93 -3.83 -15.96
C ALA A 17 -7.48 -3.32 -15.97
N ARG A 18 -7.12 -2.43 -15.04
CA ARG A 18 -5.74 -1.96 -14.86
C ARG A 18 -4.83 -3.06 -14.33
N ARG A 19 -5.22 -3.74 -13.24
CA ARG A 19 -4.44 -4.84 -12.64
C ARG A 19 -4.24 -6.01 -13.61
N GLU A 20 -5.24 -6.31 -14.44
CA GLU A 20 -5.14 -7.35 -15.47
C GLU A 20 -4.10 -7.06 -16.56
N GLN A 21 -3.75 -5.78 -16.82
CA GLN A 21 -2.70 -5.44 -17.79
C GLN A 21 -1.30 -5.86 -17.34
N ALA A 22 -1.08 -6.03 -16.03
CA ALA A 22 0.19 -6.49 -15.47
C ALA A 22 0.36 -8.03 -15.52
N TYR A 23 -0.69 -8.79 -15.81
CA TYR A 23 -0.64 -10.25 -15.80
C TYR A 23 -0.07 -10.83 -17.10
N ARG A 24 0.99 -11.65 -16.97
CA ARG A 24 1.70 -12.30 -18.09
C ARG A 24 1.09 -13.63 -18.57
N TYR A 25 -0.21 -13.84 -18.46
CA TYR A 25 -0.84 -15.04 -19.04
C TYR A 25 -1.43 -14.74 -20.42
N PRO A 26 -1.12 -15.55 -21.45
CA PRO A 26 -1.77 -15.39 -22.74
C PRO A 26 -3.28 -15.58 -22.60
N ALA A 27 -4.07 -14.74 -23.27
CA ALA A 27 -5.53 -14.73 -23.23
C ALA A 27 -6.19 -16.11 -23.54
N ALA A 28 -5.43 -17.02 -24.15
CA ALA A 28 -5.73 -18.42 -24.26
C ALA A 28 -4.51 -19.26 -23.86
N GLN A 29 -4.64 -20.05 -22.79
CA GLN A 29 -3.75 -21.19 -22.57
C GLN A 29 -4.41 -22.45 -23.13
N THR A 30 -3.76 -23.08 -24.11
CA THR A 30 -4.11 -24.42 -24.57
C THR A 30 -3.69 -25.44 -23.50
N HIS A 31 -4.55 -25.66 -22.51
CA HIS A 31 -4.45 -26.87 -21.69
C HIS A 31 -5.07 -28.03 -22.46
N GLY A 32 -4.22 -28.98 -22.85
CA GLY A 32 -4.59 -30.14 -23.65
C GLY A 32 -5.54 -31.09 -22.91
N GLY A 33 -6.83 -31.02 -23.24
CA GLY A 33 -7.78 -32.10 -23.01
C GLY A 33 -7.90 -33.08 -24.19
N GLY A 34 -7.10 -32.88 -25.25
CA GLY A 34 -6.97 -33.80 -26.39
C GLY A 34 -5.67 -34.60 -26.27
N LEU A 35 -5.73 -35.89 -26.60
CA LEU A 35 -4.59 -36.81 -26.52
C LEU A 35 -3.44 -36.45 -27.50
N THR A 36 -3.63 -35.47 -28.40
CA THR A 36 -2.62 -34.94 -29.33
C THR A 36 -2.82 -33.43 -29.60
N PRO A 37 -1.81 -32.70 -30.13
CA PRO A 37 -1.95 -31.31 -30.56
C PRO A 37 -3.07 -31.06 -31.57
N GLU A 38 -3.37 -32.03 -32.45
CA GLU A 38 -4.45 -31.93 -33.44
C GLU A 38 -5.85 -32.17 -32.85
N THR A 39 -5.94 -32.75 -31.65
CA THR A 39 -7.21 -33.02 -30.93
C THR A 39 -7.46 -32.06 -29.77
N ALA A 40 -6.57 -31.10 -29.55
CA ALA A 40 -6.75 -30.05 -28.56
C ALA A 40 -7.85 -29.07 -29.02
N LEU A 41 -8.95 -29.01 -28.27
CA LEU A 41 -9.97 -27.97 -28.47
C LEU A 41 -9.49 -26.66 -27.82
N ALA A 42 -9.61 -25.56 -28.55
CA ALA A 42 -9.41 -24.23 -27.98
C ALA A 42 -10.45 -24.01 -26.87
N ASN A 43 -9.99 -23.91 -25.63
CA ASN A 43 -10.88 -23.66 -24.52
C ASN A 43 -11.32 -22.19 -24.55
N GLY A 44 -12.56 -21.92 -24.98
CA GLY A 44 -13.17 -20.58 -24.91
C GLY A 44 -13.52 -20.12 -23.50
N THR A 45 -13.13 -20.87 -22.46
CA THR A 45 -13.47 -20.57 -21.05
C THR A 45 -12.28 -20.06 -20.23
N THR A 46 -11.26 -19.47 -20.86
CA THR A 46 -10.10 -18.89 -20.13
C THR A 46 -10.44 -17.70 -19.21
N TYR A 47 -11.71 -17.34 -19.01
CA TYR A 47 -12.10 -16.26 -18.10
C TYR A 47 -13.17 -16.57 -17.03
N PRO A 48 -14.08 -17.58 -17.13
CA PRO A 48 -14.93 -17.89 -15.97
C PRO A 48 -14.32 -18.89 -14.97
N TYR A 49 -13.36 -19.73 -15.37
CA TYR A 49 -12.91 -20.84 -14.49
C TYR A 49 -11.77 -20.47 -13.53
N ARG A 50 -10.99 -19.41 -13.79
CA ARG A 50 -9.93 -18.94 -12.86
C ARG A 50 -10.48 -18.13 -11.70
N VAL A 51 -11.66 -17.54 -11.88
CA VAL A 51 -12.53 -17.09 -10.79
C VAL A 51 -13.08 -18.30 -9.99
N HIS A 52 -12.68 -19.55 -10.26
CA HIS A 52 -13.12 -20.72 -9.49
C HIS A 52 -11.98 -21.61 -8.95
N THR A 53 -10.72 -21.29 -9.22
CA THR A 53 -9.59 -21.95 -8.57
C THR A 53 -9.43 -21.44 -7.14
N LYS A 54 -9.81 -22.29 -6.18
CA LYS A 54 -10.04 -22.02 -4.75
C LYS A 54 -8.95 -21.19 -4.06
N THR A 55 -7.68 -21.34 -4.41
CA THR A 55 -6.59 -20.64 -3.72
C THR A 55 -6.44 -19.17 -4.12
N HIS A 56 -6.73 -18.84 -5.39
CA HIS A 56 -6.66 -17.46 -5.90
C HIS A 56 -7.96 -16.69 -5.65
N LEU A 57 -9.09 -17.42 -5.62
CA LEU A 57 -10.38 -16.92 -5.19
C LEU A 57 -10.41 -16.46 -3.73
N LEU A 58 -9.74 -17.18 -2.82
CA LEU A 58 -9.85 -16.89 -1.39
C LEU A 58 -9.29 -15.52 -1.04
N THR A 59 -8.12 -15.13 -1.55
CA THR A 59 -7.55 -13.80 -1.29
C THR A 59 -8.26 -12.69 -2.08
N TYR A 60 -8.66 -12.96 -3.32
CA TYR A 60 -9.32 -11.95 -4.17
C TYR A 60 -10.79 -11.68 -3.78
N TRP A 61 -11.50 -12.71 -3.30
CA TRP A 61 -12.91 -12.62 -2.96
C TRP A 61 -13.22 -12.63 -1.47
N HIS A 62 -12.32 -12.95 -0.52
CA HIS A 62 -12.69 -12.77 0.89
C HIS A 62 -12.90 -11.30 1.22
N ASN A 63 -11.92 -10.44 0.90
CA ASN A 63 -12.03 -9.00 1.14
C ASN A 63 -13.25 -8.41 0.42
N ARG A 64 -13.45 -8.79 -0.85
CA ARG A 64 -14.60 -8.33 -1.63
C ARG A 64 -15.92 -8.95 -1.20
N HIS A 65 -16.01 -10.20 -0.74
CA HIS A 65 -17.27 -10.78 -0.29
C HIS A 65 -17.69 -10.20 1.05
N ASP A 66 -16.76 -9.86 1.93
CA ASP A 66 -17.07 -9.20 3.19
C ASP A 66 -17.46 -7.73 2.91
N GLU A 67 -16.73 -7.03 2.03
CA GLU A 67 -17.11 -5.69 1.55
C GLU A 67 -18.45 -5.69 0.79
N VAL A 68 -18.70 -6.66 -0.08
CA VAL A 68 -19.94 -6.81 -0.85
C VAL A 68 -21.08 -7.30 0.04
N ALA A 69 -20.83 -8.14 1.03
CA ALA A 69 -21.84 -8.52 2.03
C ALA A 69 -22.22 -7.32 2.89
N VAL A 70 -21.25 -6.49 3.27
CA VAL A 70 -21.46 -5.20 3.93
C VAL A 70 -22.27 -4.26 3.03
N ILE A 71 -21.91 -4.10 1.74
CA ILE A 71 -22.66 -3.29 0.77
C ILE A 71 -24.09 -3.81 0.56
N LEU A 72 -24.26 -5.12 0.35
CA LEU A 72 -25.55 -5.76 0.08
C LEU A 72 -26.45 -5.79 1.32
N ALA A 73 -25.88 -5.72 2.54
CA ALA A 73 -26.60 -5.49 3.78
C ALA A 73 -26.94 -4.00 4.04
N GLY A 74 -26.56 -3.09 3.12
CA GLY A 74 -26.80 -1.65 3.22
C GLY A 74 -25.70 -0.84 3.91
N GLY A 75 -24.55 -1.44 4.21
CA GLY A 75 -23.33 -0.77 4.67
C GLY A 75 -22.49 -0.23 3.51
N VAL A 76 -21.36 0.41 3.84
CA VAL A 76 -20.35 0.90 2.87
C VAL A 76 -19.01 0.25 3.24
N PRO A 77 -18.09 -0.03 2.30
CA PRO A 77 -16.79 -0.68 2.53
C PRO A 77 -15.79 0.12 3.37
N GLN A 78 -16.23 1.13 4.11
CA GLN A 78 -15.38 1.73 5.13
C GLN A 78 -15.46 0.84 6.36
N ASP A 79 -14.33 0.62 7.04
CA ASP A 79 -14.37 0.15 8.42
C ASP A 79 -15.33 1.10 9.15
N PRO A 80 -16.48 0.61 9.67
CA PRO A 80 -17.49 1.47 10.26
C PRO A 80 -16.92 2.28 11.45
N GLY A 81 -15.73 1.97 11.95
CA GLY A 81 -15.03 2.73 12.98
C GLY A 81 -13.86 3.61 12.52
N ARG A 82 -13.63 3.85 11.22
CA ARG A 82 -12.43 4.62 10.74
C ARG A 82 -12.80 5.91 10.00
N VAL A 83 -12.04 6.96 10.27
CA VAL A 83 -12.05 8.21 9.49
C VAL A 83 -11.07 8.06 8.33
N SER A 84 -11.51 8.39 7.12
CA SER A 84 -10.65 8.46 5.93
C SER A 84 -10.41 9.94 5.63
N ILE A 85 -9.14 10.35 5.60
CA ILE A 85 -8.72 11.68 5.16
C ILE A 85 -7.76 11.41 4.02
N ARG A 86 -8.27 11.53 2.80
CA ARG A 86 -7.58 11.20 1.55
C ARG A 86 -6.81 12.39 1.02
N ASP A 87 -6.05 12.15 -0.05
CA ASP A 87 -5.17 13.14 -0.65
C ASP A 87 -4.12 13.63 0.37
N ALA A 88 -3.67 12.69 1.22
CA ALA A 88 -2.77 12.99 2.32
C ALA A 88 -1.36 13.34 1.83
N ILE A 89 -0.93 12.90 0.65
CA ILE A 89 0.25 13.41 -0.05
C ILE A 89 -0.22 14.05 -1.36
N ALA A 90 -0.25 15.39 -1.41
CA ALA A 90 -0.76 16.11 -2.56
C ALA A 90 0.04 17.40 -2.84
N ALA A 91 -0.22 18.01 -4.00
CA ALA A 91 0.34 19.32 -4.35
C ALA A 91 -0.16 20.41 -3.40
N ILE A 92 0.57 21.52 -3.32
CA ILE A 92 0.15 22.68 -2.54
C ILE A 92 -1.16 23.23 -3.12
N GLY A 93 -2.11 23.62 -2.27
CA GLY A 93 -3.43 24.11 -2.69
C GLY A 93 -4.50 23.03 -2.91
N GLU A 94 -4.12 21.75 -3.02
CA GLU A 94 -5.09 20.67 -3.21
C GLU A 94 -5.87 20.38 -1.91
N PRO A 95 -7.22 20.35 -1.96
CA PRO A 95 -8.05 20.06 -0.80
C PRO A 95 -7.92 18.60 -0.36
N LEU A 96 -8.29 18.31 0.88
CA LEU A 96 -8.47 16.94 1.37
C LEU A 96 -9.89 16.48 1.06
N THR A 97 -10.03 15.18 0.75
CA THR A 97 -11.33 14.51 0.74
C THR A 97 -11.56 13.79 2.08
N ILE A 98 -12.68 14.08 2.74
CA ILE A 98 -13.02 13.52 4.05
C ILE A 98 -14.14 12.47 3.93
N GLY A 99 -13.87 11.27 4.42
CA GLY A 99 -14.84 10.19 4.64
C GLY A 99 -15.04 9.92 6.12
N TRP A 100 -16.25 10.17 6.63
CA TRP A 100 -16.58 9.91 8.03
C TRP A 100 -17.13 8.49 8.26
N PRO A 101 -16.88 7.90 9.45
CA PRO A 101 -17.54 6.67 9.88
C PRO A 101 -19.06 6.78 9.76
N LEU A 102 -19.72 5.72 9.28
CA LEU A 102 -21.19 5.67 9.12
C LEU A 102 -21.95 5.37 10.42
N LEU A 103 -21.27 5.43 11.57
CA LEU A 103 -21.89 5.20 12.87
C LEU A 103 -22.54 6.50 13.37
N GLU A 104 -23.86 6.50 13.48
CA GLU A 104 -24.62 7.62 14.04
C GLU A 104 -25.04 7.36 15.50
N PRO A 105 -25.06 8.39 16.37
CA PRO A 105 -24.59 9.76 16.13
C PRO A 105 -23.06 9.84 16.16
N LEU A 106 -22.47 10.61 15.23
CA LEU A 106 -21.03 10.90 15.20
C LEU A 106 -20.78 12.33 15.68
N SER A 107 -19.86 12.49 16.62
CA SER A 107 -19.45 13.79 17.15
C SER A 107 -17.96 13.80 17.48
N GLY A 108 -17.40 14.98 17.75
CA GLY A 108 -15.99 15.15 18.06
C GLY A 108 -15.28 16.02 17.02
N VAL A 109 -13.96 16.11 17.17
CA VAL A 109 -13.12 17.00 16.37
C VAL A 109 -11.85 16.26 15.93
N VAL A 110 -11.42 16.53 14.70
CA VAL A 110 -10.11 16.12 14.19
C VAL A 110 -9.31 17.39 13.89
N THR A 111 -8.15 17.53 14.51
CA THR A 111 -7.25 18.68 14.36
C THR A 111 -6.15 18.35 13.36
N ILE A 112 -5.93 19.25 12.40
CA ILE A 112 -4.76 19.28 11.52
C ILE A 112 -3.83 20.35 12.06
N ALA A 113 -2.69 19.93 12.62
CA ALA A 113 -1.78 20.81 13.35
C ALA A 113 -1.35 22.01 12.50
N GLY A 114 -1.51 23.22 13.04
CA GLY A 114 -1.13 24.46 12.37
C GLY A 114 -2.06 24.93 11.26
N VAL A 115 -3.08 24.15 10.88
CA VAL A 115 -4.01 24.48 9.79
C VAL A 115 -5.43 24.73 10.30
N GLY A 116 -6.01 23.78 11.05
CA GLY A 116 -7.38 23.94 11.53
C GLY A 116 -8.02 22.68 12.10
N VAL A 117 -9.34 22.69 12.17
CA VAL A 117 -10.15 21.61 12.76
C VAL A 117 -11.22 21.17 11.77
N LEU A 118 -11.42 19.86 11.70
CA LEU A 118 -12.44 19.15 10.94
C LEU A 118 -13.54 18.68 11.91
N GLU A 119 -14.78 18.89 11.52
CA GLU A 119 -15.97 18.43 12.24
C GLU A 119 -16.91 17.70 11.26
N PRO A 120 -17.55 16.59 11.68
CA PRO A 120 -18.63 16.01 10.89
C PRO A 120 -19.75 17.05 10.65
N PRO A 121 -20.34 17.14 9.44
CA PRO A 121 -20.19 16.23 8.30
C PRO A 121 -19.34 16.81 7.15
N ALA A 122 -18.30 17.61 7.43
CA ALA A 122 -17.48 18.23 6.39
C ALA A 122 -16.89 17.16 5.44
N THR A 123 -17.08 17.30 4.12
CA THR A 123 -16.60 16.32 3.14
C THR A 123 -15.29 16.73 2.47
N ASP A 124 -14.90 17.98 2.64
CA ASP A 124 -13.67 18.56 2.12
C ASP A 124 -13.01 19.48 3.17
N PHE A 125 -11.73 19.77 2.95
CA PHE A 125 -10.99 20.75 3.74
C PHE A 125 -9.82 21.33 2.96
N ALA A 126 -9.77 22.65 2.85
CA ALA A 126 -8.70 23.36 2.18
C ALA A 126 -7.53 23.60 3.16
N LEU A 127 -6.30 23.33 2.71
CA LEU A 127 -5.08 23.74 3.41
C LEU A 127 -4.53 25.07 2.86
N ASP A 128 -5.22 25.69 1.89
CA ASP A 128 -4.75 26.85 1.14
C ASP A 128 -3.31 26.63 0.61
N ASP A 129 -2.47 27.65 0.66
CA ASP A 129 -1.08 27.60 0.17
C ASP A 129 -0.10 26.98 1.19
N ALA A 130 -0.58 26.23 2.19
CA ALA A 130 0.26 25.66 3.23
C ALA A 130 1.15 24.53 2.67
N ARG A 131 2.46 24.76 2.66
CA ARG A 131 3.50 23.75 2.40
C ARG A 131 3.97 23.14 3.73
N GLY A 132 4.19 21.84 3.77
CA GLY A 132 4.73 21.19 4.96
C GLY A 132 4.13 19.82 5.24
N THR A 133 4.51 19.26 6.39
CA THR A 133 3.84 18.10 6.99
C THR A 133 3.01 18.56 8.19
N PHE A 134 1.80 18.03 8.32
CA PHE A 134 0.84 18.40 9.35
C PHE A 134 0.36 17.15 10.09
N ASP A 135 0.55 17.12 11.41
CA ASP A 135 0.04 16.04 12.23
C ASP A 135 -1.49 16.11 12.32
N VAL A 136 -2.14 14.97 12.09
CA VAL A 136 -3.57 14.79 12.29
C VAL A 136 -3.77 14.11 13.62
N THR A 137 -4.61 14.68 14.48
CA THR A 137 -4.98 14.08 15.77
C THR A 137 -6.45 14.36 16.08
N GLY A 138 -7.14 13.42 16.69
CA GLY A 138 -8.54 13.64 17.05
C GLY A 138 -9.14 12.52 17.86
N LEU A 139 -10.30 12.81 18.43
CA LEU A 139 -11.16 11.84 19.08
C LEU A 139 -12.57 12.07 18.58
N LEU A 140 -13.12 11.08 17.90
CA LEU A 140 -14.53 11.03 17.56
C LEU A 140 -15.26 10.10 18.51
N THR A 141 -16.52 10.39 18.76
CA THR A 141 -17.43 9.52 19.52
C THR A 141 -18.59 9.14 18.62
N ALA A 142 -18.79 7.83 18.46
CA ALA A 142 -19.87 7.24 17.70
C ALA A 142 -20.72 6.34 18.62
N GLY A 143 -21.88 6.83 19.04
CA GLY A 143 -22.63 6.21 20.13
C GLY A 143 -21.83 6.20 21.44
N ASP A 144 -21.53 5.00 21.97
CA ASP A 144 -20.71 4.80 23.19
C ASP A 144 -19.25 4.42 22.86
N ARG A 145 -18.85 4.49 21.58
CA ARG A 145 -17.50 4.11 21.13
C ARG A 145 -16.66 5.34 20.83
N ASP A 146 -15.47 5.37 21.38
CA ASP A 146 -14.42 6.32 21.01
C ASP A 146 -13.60 5.79 19.83
N ILE A 147 -13.34 6.69 18.88
CA ILE A 147 -12.55 6.46 17.67
C ILE A 147 -11.40 7.47 17.71
N ALA A 148 -10.20 6.99 18.04
CA ALA A 148 -8.99 7.79 17.97
C ALA A 148 -8.60 7.99 16.50
N VAL A 149 -8.22 9.21 16.15
CA VAL A 149 -7.75 9.59 14.82
C VAL A 149 -6.32 10.08 14.94
N SER A 150 -5.42 9.52 14.13
CA SER A 150 -4.01 9.91 14.10
C SER A 150 -3.42 9.66 12.72
N GLY A 151 -2.57 10.55 12.24
CA GLY A 151 -1.85 10.38 10.98
C GLY A 151 -1.07 11.62 10.59
N THR A 152 -0.67 11.72 9.33
CA THR A 152 0.08 12.85 8.77
C THR A 152 -0.48 13.24 7.41
N ILE A 153 -0.46 14.53 7.13
CA ILE A 153 -0.73 15.10 5.81
C ILE A 153 0.53 15.81 5.34
N ALA A 154 0.86 15.70 4.06
CA ALA A 154 1.96 16.37 3.41
C ALA A 154 1.48 17.17 2.19
N ARG A 155 2.02 18.38 2.05
CA ARG A 155 1.80 19.27 0.91
C ARG A 155 3.13 19.67 0.31
N THR A 156 3.38 19.21 -0.92
CA THR A 156 4.62 19.48 -1.66
C THR A 156 4.41 19.36 -3.16
N ASP A 157 5.12 20.18 -3.93
CA ASP A 157 5.13 20.10 -5.40
C ASP A 157 6.12 19.07 -5.92
N VAL A 158 7.04 18.58 -5.07
CA VAL A 158 8.00 17.54 -5.44
C VAL A 158 7.43 16.19 -5.03
N ARG A 159 6.72 15.55 -5.97
CA ARG A 159 6.05 14.27 -5.77
C ARG A 159 6.43 13.27 -6.85
N ALA A 160 6.42 12.00 -6.49
CA ALA A 160 6.62 10.91 -7.43
C ALA A 160 5.80 9.69 -7.02
N THR A 161 5.63 8.77 -7.95
CA THR A 161 4.98 7.49 -7.73
C THR A 161 5.93 6.36 -8.09
N THR A 162 5.80 5.24 -7.38
CA THR A 162 6.41 3.97 -7.79
C THR A 162 5.31 2.97 -8.02
N ALA A 163 5.18 2.48 -9.26
CA ALA A 163 4.23 1.41 -9.56
C ALA A 163 4.62 0.11 -8.83
N ARG A 164 3.66 -0.80 -8.65
CA ARG A 164 3.88 -2.13 -8.06
C ARG A 164 5.05 -2.92 -8.68
N ALA A 165 5.23 -2.79 -10.00
CA ALA A 165 6.33 -3.44 -10.74
C ALA A 165 7.62 -2.61 -10.80
N GLY A 166 7.65 -1.45 -10.13
CA GLY A 166 8.77 -0.51 -10.11
C GLY A 166 9.85 -0.85 -9.08
N LEU A 167 9.66 -1.88 -8.26
CA LEU A 167 10.66 -2.34 -7.31
C LEU A 167 11.64 -3.33 -7.95
N THR A 168 12.93 -3.06 -7.79
CA THR A 168 14.01 -4.03 -8.05
C THR A 168 14.71 -4.38 -6.74
N LEU A 169 14.67 -5.65 -6.33
CA LEU A 169 15.38 -6.14 -5.16
C LEU A 169 16.79 -6.61 -5.51
N VAL A 170 17.75 -6.24 -4.66
CA VAL A 170 19.15 -6.69 -4.71
C VAL A 170 19.41 -7.69 -3.59
N GLU A 171 18.89 -7.41 -2.39
CA GLU A 171 18.91 -8.34 -1.26
C GLU A 171 17.46 -8.68 -0.86
N PRO A 172 17.18 -9.97 -0.53
CA PRO A 172 18.10 -11.10 -0.45
C PRO A 172 18.67 -11.53 -1.82
N ALA A 173 19.91 -12.03 -1.85
CA ALA A 173 20.62 -12.39 -3.10
C ALA A 173 19.94 -13.51 -3.94
N ASN A 174 19.08 -14.32 -3.33
CA ASN A 174 18.37 -15.40 -4.01
C ASN A 174 17.32 -14.85 -5.00
N PRO A 175 17.43 -15.11 -6.32
CA PRO A 175 16.52 -14.52 -7.31
C PRO A 175 15.05 -14.94 -7.15
N THR A 176 14.79 -16.12 -6.57
CA THR A 176 13.42 -16.55 -6.30
C THR A 176 12.85 -15.77 -5.13
N ALA A 177 13.65 -15.51 -4.10
CA ALA A 177 13.26 -14.67 -2.98
C ALA A 177 12.95 -13.24 -3.45
N GLN A 178 13.84 -12.66 -4.28
CA GLN A 178 13.61 -11.36 -4.91
C GLN A 178 12.29 -11.31 -5.68
N GLY A 179 12.02 -12.32 -6.51
CA GLY A 179 10.77 -12.37 -7.28
C GLY A 179 9.51 -12.44 -6.39
N VAL A 180 9.55 -13.22 -5.31
CA VAL A 180 8.43 -13.35 -4.36
C VAL A 180 8.23 -12.05 -3.58
N LEU A 181 9.30 -11.52 -2.97
CA LEU A 181 9.24 -10.32 -2.14
C LEU A 181 8.88 -9.07 -2.96
N ALA A 182 9.38 -8.94 -4.19
CA ALA A 182 9.01 -7.83 -5.06
C ALA A 182 7.53 -7.91 -5.48
N SER A 183 6.93 -9.10 -5.59
CA SER A 183 5.54 -9.27 -6.03
C SER A 183 4.50 -8.81 -5.01
N VAL A 184 4.87 -8.77 -3.73
CA VAL A 184 3.98 -8.36 -2.63
C VAL A 184 4.11 -6.88 -2.29
N PHE A 185 5.12 -6.19 -2.82
CA PHE A 185 5.32 -4.77 -2.55
C PHE A 185 4.21 -3.94 -3.23
N PRO A 186 3.52 -3.03 -2.51
CA PRO A 186 2.50 -2.17 -3.10
C PRO A 186 3.12 -1.07 -3.96
N ALA A 187 2.29 -0.35 -4.71
CA ALA A 187 2.71 0.93 -5.26
C ALA A 187 2.91 1.95 -4.12
N LEU A 188 3.75 2.95 -4.36
CA LEU A 188 4.10 3.98 -3.38
C LEU A 188 3.84 5.37 -3.95
N GLU A 189 3.33 6.26 -3.11
CA GLU A 189 3.36 7.70 -3.31
C GLU A 189 4.50 8.29 -2.51
N TRP A 190 5.24 9.22 -3.12
CA TRP A 190 6.39 9.89 -2.54
C TRP A 190 6.18 11.40 -2.51
N GLY A 191 6.67 12.04 -1.46
CA GLY A 191 6.78 13.49 -1.38
C GLY A 191 8.12 13.90 -0.80
N LEU A 192 8.73 14.93 -1.39
CA LEU A 192 9.96 15.52 -0.89
C LEU A 192 9.69 16.93 -0.39
N LEU A 193 9.95 17.19 0.88
CA LEU A 193 9.92 18.52 1.49
C LEU A 193 11.34 18.97 1.77
N LEU A 194 11.97 19.51 0.72
CA LEU A 194 13.29 20.11 0.78
C LEU A 194 13.18 21.54 0.26
N GLU A 195 13.66 22.50 1.06
CA GLU A 195 13.76 23.89 0.61
C GLU A 195 14.98 24.04 -0.32
N PRO A 196 14.94 24.98 -1.30
CA PRO A 196 16.12 25.29 -2.10
C PRO A 196 17.31 25.63 -1.20
N ASP A 197 18.47 25.02 -1.49
CA ASP A 197 19.72 25.18 -0.74
C ASP A 197 19.70 24.67 0.72
N ALA A 198 18.64 23.98 1.16
CA ALA A 198 18.61 23.37 2.48
C ALA A 198 19.35 22.02 2.50
N GLU A 199 20.18 21.83 3.53
CA GLU A 199 20.85 20.55 3.79
C GLU A 199 19.93 19.55 4.51
N GLN A 200 18.78 19.99 5.01
CA GLN A 200 17.83 19.17 5.76
C GLN A 200 16.43 19.29 5.17
N GLY A 201 15.70 18.19 5.16
CA GLY A 201 14.32 18.14 4.71
C GLY A 201 13.56 16.94 5.28
N THR A 202 12.41 16.65 4.69
CA THR A 202 11.57 15.51 5.06
C THR A 202 11.21 14.72 3.81
N LEU A 203 11.41 13.40 3.87
CA LEU A 203 10.84 12.46 2.91
C LEU A 203 9.53 11.95 3.50
N VAL A 204 8.47 11.96 2.70
CA VAL A 204 7.21 11.29 3.02
C VAL A 204 6.93 10.21 2.00
N LEU A 205 6.34 9.12 2.47
CA LEU A 205 5.90 8.02 1.63
C LEU A 205 4.63 7.39 2.19
N ALA A 206 3.80 6.82 1.32
CA ALA A 206 2.63 6.05 1.70
C ALA A 206 2.36 4.96 0.67
N HIS A 207 1.67 3.89 1.10
CA HIS A 207 1.23 2.83 0.21
C HIS A 207 0.02 3.29 -0.60
N ASP A 208 0.13 3.22 -1.93
CA ASP A 208 -0.99 3.37 -2.85
C ASP A 208 -1.51 1.98 -3.25
N LEU A 209 -2.35 1.41 -2.40
CA LEU A 209 -2.88 0.05 -2.59
C LEU A 209 -3.80 -0.03 -3.83
N ASP A 210 -4.43 1.09 -4.18
CA ASP A 210 -5.39 1.20 -5.27
C ASP A 210 -4.79 1.77 -6.57
N GLU A 211 -3.49 2.09 -6.58
CA GLU A 211 -2.72 2.62 -7.71
C GLU A 211 -3.44 3.79 -8.41
N ASP A 212 -4.05 4.66 -7.62
CA ASP A 212 -4.79 5.85 -8.08
C ASP A 212 -4.21 7.16 -7.56
N ALA A 213 -3.04 7.10 -6.93
CA ALA A 213 -2.33 8.21 -6.29
C ALA A 213 -3.10 8.87 -5.14
N VAL A 214 -4.03 8.15 -4.52
CA VAL A 214 -4.82 8.64 -3.38
C VAL A 214 -4.45 7.84 -2.13
N VAL A 215 -3.85 8.52 -1.16
CA VAL A 215 -3.41 7.92 0.10
C VAL A 215 -4.13 8.53 1.31
N ASP A 216 -4.45 7.69 2.29
CA ASP A 216 -5.04 8.11 3.56
C ASP A 216 -3.97 8.65 4.53
N HIS A 217 -4.36 9.60 5.38
CA HIS A 217 -3.48 10.26 6.37
C HIS A 217 -2.76 9.31 7.34
N ASP A 218 -3.37 8.21 7.74
CA ASP A 218 -2.82 7.24 8.69
C ASP A 218 -1.85 6.24 8.03
N ALA A 219 -1.74 6.26 6.69
CA ALA A 219 -0.75 5.49 5.94
C ALA A 219 0.54 6.27 5.67
N VAL A 220 0.55 7.59 5.92
CA VAL A 220 1.72 8.46 5.63
C VAL A 220 2.82 8.24 6.66
N THR A 221 3.94 7.73 6.17
CA THR A 221 5.21 7.66 6.91
C THR A 221 6.07 8.87 6.56
N ARG A 222 6.75 9.43 7.55
CA ARG A 222 7.72 10.52 7.38
C ARG A 222 9.07 10.15 7.97
N THR A 223 10.13 10.62 7.33
CA THR A 223 11.49 10.54 7.88
C THR A 223 12.27 11.80 7.52
N GLU A 224 13.12 12.25 8.44
CA GLU A 224 14.05 13.34 8.18
C GLU A 224 15.05 12.90 7.11
N LEU A 225 15.56 13.83 6.32
CA LEU A 225 16.65 13.56 5.38
C LEU A 225 17.71 14.64 5.43
N VAL A 226 18.90 14.25 5.00
CA VAL A 226 20.03 15.14 4.74
C VAL A 226 20.30 15.13 3.24
N ALA A 227 20.44 16.32 2.66
CA ALA A 227 20.85 16.51 1.27
C ALA A 227 22.35 16.83 1.20
N ASP A 228 23.03 16.24 0.22
CA ASP A 228 24.41 16.53 -0.16
C ASP A 228 24.47 16.76 -1.67
N GLY A 229 24.47 18.03 -2.07
CA GLY A 229 24.34 18.43 -3.47
C GLY A 229 23.04 17.93 -4.09
N ASP A 230 23.15 17.15 -5.17
CA ASP A 230 22.02 16.57 -5.90
C ASP A 230 21.63 15.19 -5.34
N THR A 231 22.06 14.83 -4.13
CA THR A 231 21.74 13.55 -3.50
C THR A 231 21.13 13.72 -2.12
N PHE A 232 20.40 12.72 -1.66
CA PHE A 232 19.85 12.69 -0.31
C PHE A 232 20.05 11.34 0.37
N THR A 233 19.99 11.36 1.69
CA THR A 233 19.91 10.17 2.54
C THR A 233 18.97 10.45 3.70
N SER A 234 18.01 9.56 3.94
CA SER A 234 17.07 9.69 5.04
C SER A 234 17.65 9.18 6.36
N SER A 235 17.05 9.59 7.47
CA SER A 235 17.14 8.86 8.72
C SER A 235 16.46 7.50 8.58
N ALA A 236 16.90 6.55 9.40
CA ALA A 236 16.31 5.22 9.47
C ALA A 236 14.84 5.31 9.90
N VAL A 237 13.96 4.60 9.20
CA VAL A 237 12.53 4.54 9.51
C VAL A 237 12.05 3.10 9.50
N THR A 238 11.05 2.80 10.33
CA THR A 238 10.32 1.54 10.29
C THR A 238 8.99 1.78 9.61
N PHE A 239 8.62 0.94 8.65
CA PHE A 239 7.29 0.97 8.05
C PHE A 239 6.82 -0.42 7.66
N ASP A 240 5.51 -0.62 7.71
CA ASP A 240 4.88 -1.93 7.51
C ASP A 240 4.35 -2.04 6.09
N ILE A 241 4.65 -3.14 5.41
CA ILE A 241 4.12 -3.44 4.07
C ILE A 241 2.90 -4.33 4.21
N PRO A 242 1.69 -3.86 3.87
CA PRO A 242 0.52 -4.72 3.89
C PRO A 242 0.62 -5.76 2.76
N VAL A 243 0.68 -7.04 3.11
CA VAL A 243 0.78 -8.14 2.14
C VAL A 243 -0.55 -8.85 1.92
N ALA A 244 -1.44 -8.83 2.91
CA ALA A 244 -2.78 -9.43 2.81
C ALA A 244 -3.73 -8.99 3.95
N LEU A 245 -4.95 -9.51 3.92
CA LEU A 245 -5.86 -9.53 5.07
C LEU A 245 -6.04 -10.98 5.54
N ALA A 246 -5.97 -11.19 6.85
CA ALA A 246 -6.28 -12.46 7.50
C ALA A 246 -7.79 -12.72 7.53
N SER A 247 -8.15 -13.96 7.86
CA SER A 247 -9.56 -14.31 8.16
C SER A 247 -10.07 -13.44 9.32
N GLY A 248 -11.10 -12.62 9.07
CA GLY A 248 -11.60 -11.63 10.03
C GLY A 248 -11.16 -10.19 9.78
N GLY A 249 -10.43 -9.93 8.68
CA GLY A 249 -10.13 -8.57 8.21
C GLY A 249 -8.92 -7.91 8.88
N ALA A 250 -8.20 -8.62 9.76
CA ALA A 250 -6.96 -8.10 10.32
C ALA A 250 -5.87 -8.04 9.24
N PRO A 251 -5.14 -6.91 9.11
CA PRO A 251 -4.06 -6.82 8.13
C PRO A 251 -2.91 -7.75 8.50
N VAL A 252 -2.41 -8.46 7.50
CA VAL A 252 -1.11 -9.14 7.55
C VAL A 252 -0.12 -8.18 6.89
N ALA A 253 0.87 -7.76 7.65
CA ALA A 253 1.91 -6.86 7.18
C ALA A 253 3.29 -7.45 7.45
N VAL A 254 4.26 -7.01 6.67
CA VAL A 254 5.68 -7.31 6.86
C VAL A 254 6.39 -6.02 7.24
N THR A 255 6.95 -5.97 8.45
CA THR A 255 7.69 -4.81 8.92
C THR A 255 9.06 -4.77 8.25
N LEU A 256 9.39 -3.61 7.67
CA LEU A 256 10.76 -3.24 7.34
C LEU A 256 11.32 -2.35 8.45
N ARG A 257 12.42 -2.76 9.06
CA ARG A 257 13.15 -2.01 10.09
C ARG A 257 14.34 -1.27 9.54
N ASP A 258 14.65 -0.18 10.23
CA ASP A 258 15.84 0.65 10.02
C ASP A 258 16.08 1.02 8.55
N VAL A 259 15.00 1.25 7.81
CA VAL A 259 15.08 1.54 6.37
C VAL A 259 15.63 2.93 6.18
N VAL A 260 16.75 3.00 5.48
CA VAL A 260 17.37 4.23 4.99
C VAL A 260 17.10 4.34 3.51
N PHE A 261 16.45 5.44 3.12
CA PHE A 261 16.24 5.80 1.72
C PHE A 261 17.36 6.73 1.25
N SER A 262 17.81 6.54 0.01
CA SER A 262 18.78 7.40 -0.63
C SER A 262 18.46 7.55 -2.10
N GLY A 263 18.89 8.63 -2.71
CA GLY A 263 18.69 8.82 -4.15
C GLY A 263 19.26 10.15 -4.60
N ALA A 264 19.06 10.44 -5.88
CA ALA A 264 19.35 11.76 -6.42
C ALA A 264 18.08 12.62 -6.49
N VAL A 265 18.25 13.93 -6.34
CA VAL A 265 17.23 14.95 -6.52
C VAL A 265 17.68 15.83 -7.67
N VAL A 266 16.85 15.98 -8.69
CA VAL A 266 17.06 16.91 -9.80
C VAL A 266 16.17 18.14 -9.62
N ALA A 267 16.44 19.22 -10.36
CA ALA A 267 15.65 20.45 -10.28
C ALA A 267 14.16 20.16 -10.53
N GLY A 268 13.40 20.06 -9.43
CA GLY A 268 11.96 19.80 -9.42
C GLY A 268 11.52 18.36 -9.11
N GLY A 269 12.40 17.44 -8.70
CA GLY A 269 12.02 16.03 -8.62
C GLY A 269 13.01 15.09 -7.98
N PHE A 270 12.54 13.88 -7.70
CA PHE A 270 13.42 12.71 -7.61
C PHE A 270 14.09 12.46 -8.97
N ASP A 271 15.37 12.10 -8.96
CA ASP A 271 15.96 11.40 -10.10
C ASP A 271 15.33 10.00 -10.19
N THR A 272 15.40 9.37 -11.36
CA THR A 272 14.65 8.18 -11.82
C THR A 272 14.47 7.00 -10.85
N ALA A 273 15.22 6.92 -9.74
CA ALA A 273 14.99 5.94 -8.69
C ALA A 273 15.34 6.45 -7.29
N VAL A 274 14.68 5.85 -6.29
CA VAL A 274 15.02 5.95 -4.87
C VAL A 274 15.49 4.58 -4.41
N ASP A 275 16.69 4.50 -3.87
CA ASP A 275 17.23 3.29 -3.27
C ASP A 275 16.83 3.19 -1.80
N ALA A 276 16.70 1.97 -1.30
CA ALA A 276 16.45 1.70 0.11
C ALA A 276 17.31 0.54 0.61
N SER A 277 17.75 0.65 1.86
CA SER A 277 18.42 -0.45 2.56
C SER A 277 17.92 -0.54 3.99
N GLY A 278 17.78 -1.75 4.52
CA GLY A 278 17.26 -2.01 5.85
C GLY A 278 17.18 -3.50 6.14
N ALA A 279 16.21 -3.90 6.96
CA ALA A 279 15.98 -5.30 7.29
C ALA A 279 14.49 -5.65 7.28
N ILE A 280 14.14 -6.85 6.83
CA ILE A 280 12.80 -7.42 6.93
C ILE A 280 12.73 -8.26 8.20
N GLU A 281 11.67 -8.08 9.00
CA GLU A 281 11.41 -8.94 10.17
C GLU A 281 11.06 -10.36 9.74
N LEU A 282 11.83 -11.35 10.21
CA LEU A 282 11.58 -12.75 9.83
C LEU A 282 10.25 -13.27 10.41
N VAL A 283 9.91 -12.84 11.63
CA VAL A 283 8.67 -13.25 12.29
C VAL A 283 7.43 -12.87 11.47
N ASP A 284 7.43 -11.70 10.83
CA ASP A 284 6.30 -11.27 10.01
C ASP A 284 6.20 -12.07 8.70
N LEU A 285 7.35 -12.49 8.13
CA LEU A 285 7.37 -13.39 6.99
C LEU A 285 6.82 -14.77 7.35
N VAL A 286 7.15 -15.28 8.54
CA VAL A 286 6.60 -16.54 9.08
C VAL A 286 5.09 -16.40 9.24
N ASP A 287 4.62 -15.35 9.91
CA ASP A 287 3.19 -15.09 10.13
C ASP A 287 2.45 -14.94 8.80
N ALA A 288 3.03 -14.24 7.83
CA ALA A 288 2.47 -14.12 6.50
C ALA A 288 2.31 -15.48 5.80
N LEU A 289 3.30 -16.38 5.89
CA LEU A 289 3.19 -17.73 5.32
C LEU A 289 2.16 -18.61 6.06
N GLN A 290 2.07 -18.49 7.39
CA GLN A 290 1.05 -19.20 8.15
C GLN A 290 -0.36 -18.77 7.72
N VAL A 291 -0.59 -17.47 7.64
CA VAL A 291 -1.92 -16.93 7.28
C VAL A 291 -2.26 -17.18 5.81
N LEU A 292 -1.31 -16.98 4.89
CA LEU A 292 -1.60 -16.97 3.45
C LEU A 292 -1.48 -18.34 2.80
N ALA A 293 -0.57 -19.17 3.28
CA ALA A 293 -0.29 -20.47 2.69
C ALA A 293 -0.63 -21.64 3.63
N GLY A 294 -1.06 -21.37 4.87
CA GLY A 294 -1.51 -22.40 5.80
C GLY A 294 -0.38 -23.27 6.34
N PHE A 295 0.86 -22.76 6.33
CA PHE A 295 1.98 -23.40 7.01
C PHE A 295 1.78 -23.35 8.53
N ASP A 296 2.39 -24.30 9.23
CA ASP A 296 2.75 -24.11 10.65
C ASP A 296 4.09 -23.34 10.74
N GLU A 297 4.48 -22.99 11.96
CA GLU A 297 5.71 -22.24 12.22
C GLU A 297 6.95 -22.95 11.66
N ASP A 298 7.13 -24.24 11.97
CA ASP A 298 8.27 -25.06 11.51
C ASP A 298 8.31 -25.15 9.98
N GLY A 299 7.15 -25.36 9.34
CA GLY A 299 7.05 -25.44 7.88
C GLY A 299 7.34 -24.10 7.20
N ALA A 300 6.87 -22.99 7.77
CA ALA A 300 7.15 -21.64 7.29
C ALA A 300 8.66 -21.31 7.41
N LEU A 301 9.27 -21.61 8.57
CA LEU A 301 10.70 -21.42 8.80
C LEU A 301 11.54 -22.27 7.85
N ALA A 302 11.19 -23.55 7.64
CA ALA A 302 11.91 -24.40 6.69
C ALA A 302 11.83 -23.90 5.25
N ALA A 303 10.66 -23.39 4.83
CA ALA A 303 10.48 -22.80 3.51
C ALA A 303 11.29 -21.51 3.35
N LEU A 304 11.24 -20.62 4.35
CA LEU A 304 12.01 -19.37 4.36
C LEU A 304 13.51 -19.62 4.43
N ALA A 305 13.96 -20.59 5.21
CA ALA A 305 15.37 -20.99 5.29
C ALA A 305 15.92 -21.43 3.93
N GLY A 306 15.15 -22.22 3.18
CA GLY A 306 15.52 -22.64 1.83
C GLY A 306 15.51 -21.48 0.81
N LEU A 307 14.65 -20.49 1.01
CA LEU A 307 14.49 -19.35 0.12
C LEU A 307 15.50 -18.21 0.39
N LEU A 308 15.79 -17.96 1.66
CA LEU A 308 16.60 -16.85 2.17
C LEU A 308 17.98 -17.31 2.64
N GLU A 309 18.28 -18.60 2.52
CA GLU A 309 19.60 -19.21 2.74
C GLU A 309 20.14 -19.06 4.17
N PHE A 310 19.28 -19.29 5.17
CA PHE A 310 19.67 -19.34 6.59
C PHE A 310 19.49 -20.74 7.21
N ASP A 311 20.02 -20.96 8.42
CA ASP A 311 19.87 -22.20 9.18
C ASP A 311 18.51 -22.24 9.92
N PRO A 312 17.58 -23.15 9.60
CA PRO A 312 16.27 -23.20 10.25
C PRO A 312 16.33 -23.53 11.75
N ASP A 313 17.41 -24.16 12.24
CA ASP A 313 17.59 -24.44 13.67
C ASP A 313 18.14 -23.22 14.45
N ALA A 314 18.59 -22.19 13.73
CA ALA A 314 19.10 -20.93 14.26
C ALA A 314 18.69 -19.75 13.36
N PRO A 315 17.38 -19.49 13.21
CA PRO A 315 16.88 -18.46 12.30
C PRO A 315 17.34 -17.07 12.77
N PRO A 316 17.72 -16.16 11.85
CA PRO A 316 18.02 -14.78 12.22
C PRO A 316 16.73 -14.04 12.57
N ASP A 317 16.83 -13.00 13.42
CA ASP A 317 15.65 -12.17 13.74
C ASP A 317 15.17 -11.39 12.50
N THR A 318 16.10 -11.02 11.62
CA THR A 318 15.84 -10.23 10.42
C THR A 318 16.64 -10.73 9.21
N VAL A 319 16.17 -10.38 8.01
CA VAL A 319 16.91 -10.61 6.76
C VAL A 319 17.23 -9.28 6.06
N PRO A 320 18.41 -9.15 5.42
CA PRO A 320 18.76 -7.91 4.73
C PRO A 320 17.77 -7.55 3.62
N PHE A 321 17.48 -6.27 3.49
CA PHE A 321 16.67 -5.68 2.44
C PHE A 321 17.48 -4.60 1.74
N VAL A 322 17.65 -4.75 0.42
CA VAL A 322 18.25 -3.71 -0.43
C VAL A 322 17.44 -3.66 -1.71
N ALA A 323 16.94 -2.48 -2.04
CA ALA A 323 16.02 -2.30 -3.14
C ALA A 323 16.22 -0.97 -3.85
N SER A 324 15.75 -0.90 -5.10
CA SER A 324 15.67 0.32 -5.88
C SER A 324 14.24 0.48 -6.39
N PHE A 325 13.63 1.63 -6.11
CA PHE A 325 12.27 2.00 -6.47
C PHE A 325 12.33 2.93 -7.66
N ALA A 326 11.87 2.47 -8.83
CA ALA A 326 11.69 3.34 -9.98
C ALA A 326 10.64 4.40 -9.66
N THR A 327 10.99 5.67 -9.84
CA THR A 327 10.11 6.81 -9.55
C THR A 327 9.70 7.52 -10.82
N GLU A 328 8.41 7.78 -10.97
CA GLU A 328 7.84 8.63 -12.01
C GLU A 328 7.28 9.89 -11.37
N ALA A 329 7.58 11.07 -11.93
CA ALA A 329 7.05 12.32 -11.41
C ALA A 329 5.52 12.29 -11.42
N ALA A 330 4.89 12.61 -10.29
CA ALA A 330 3.43 12.67 -10.21
C ALA A 330 2.95 13.84 -11.08
N GLY A 331 2.11 13.54 -12.08
CA GLY A 331 1.56 14.56 -12.98
C GLY A 331 0.83 15.65 -12.18
N GLY A 332 1.16 16.92 -12.47
CA GLY A 332 0.38 18.08 -12.04
C GLY A 332 -0.77 18.38 -12.98
#